data_AF-A0A7Z9FWJ5-F1
#
_entry.id   AF-A0A7Z9FWJ5-F1
#
_cell.length_a   1.000
_cell.length_b   1.000
_cell.length_c   1.000
_cell.angle_alpha   90.00
_cell.angle_beta   90.00
_cell.angle_gamma   90.00
#
_symmetry.space_group_name_H-M   'P 1'
#
loop_
_entity.id
_entity.type
_entity.pdbx_description
1 polymer ?
#
loop_
_entity_poly.entity_id
_entity_poly.type
_entity_poly.pdbx_seq_one_letter_code
_entity_poly.pdbx_strand_id
1 'polypeptide(L)' 'MDIESLLRSFQAVHTKRVVRGGGWGSIGESLRVDHRMSFEPDGVELFLGFRCVKAIDKVANKSSIP' A
#
# COMPACT_ATOMS: atom_id res chain seq x y z
N MET A 1 14.01 19.58 2.65
CA MET A 1 13.01 18.58 3.09
C MET A 1 12.32 19.18 4.30
N ASP A 2 11.01 19.42 4.23
CA ASP A 2 10.23 20.11 5.27
C ASP A 2 9.80 19.13 6.38
N ILE A 3 9.70 19.58 7.64
CA ILE A 3 9.26 18.78 8.80
C ILE A 3 7.86 18.22 8.58
N GLU A 4 6.96 18.98 7.95
CA GLU A 4 5.62 18.50 7.57
C GLU A 4 5.68 17.35 6.56
N SER A 5 6.64 17.42 5.64
CA SER A 5 6.89 16.33 4.68
C SER A 5 7.47 15.09 5.37
N LEU A 6 8.32 15.28 6.38
CA LEU A 6 8.89 14.19 7.19
C LEU A 6 7.81 13.50 8.04
N LEU A 7 6.95 14.26 8.71
CA LEU A 7 5.84 13.75 9.51
C LEU A 7 4.79 13.00 8.66
N ARG A 8 4.57 13.45 7.43
CA ARG A 8 3.70 12.76 6.46
C ARG A 8 4.37 11.57 5.79
N SER A 9 5.70 11.48 5.82
CA SER A 9 6.41 10.33 5.30
C SER A 9 6.19 9.18 6.28
N PHE A 10 5.44 8.17 5.84
CA PHE A 10 5.28 6.93 6.61
C PHE A 10 6.65 6.35 7.00
N GLN A 11 7.69 6.60 6.18
CA GLN A 11 9.09 6.22 6.40
C GLN A 11 9.69 6.72 7.73
N ALA A 12 9.20 7.83 8.30
CA ALA A 12 9.69 8.35 9.59
C ALA A 12 9.05 7.68 10.82
N VAL A 13 8.06 6.80 10.64
CA VAL A 13 7.30 6.17 11.73
C VAL A 13 7.50 4.65 11.72
N HIS A 14 8.09 4.11 12.78
CA HIS A 14 8.33 2.67 12.96
C HIS A 14 7.05 1.94 13.43
N THR A 15 6.17 1.62 12.48
CA THR A 15 4.93 0.87 12.73
C THR A 15 4.76 -0.20 11.67
N LYS A 16 4.05 -1.28 12.01
CA LYS A 16 3.66 -2.31 11.05
C LYS A 16 2.88 -1.71 9.88
N ARG A 17 3.16 -2.19 8.67
CA ARG A 17 2.47 -1.82 7.43
C ARG A 17 1.40 -2.81 7.09
N VAL A 18 0.26 -2.31 6.62
CA VAL A 18 -0.84 -3.15 6.17
C VAL A 18 -0.46 -3.83 4.85
N VAL A 19 -0.62 -5.15 4.81
CA VAL A 19 -0.48 -5.99 3.62
C VAL A 19 -1.86 -6.57 3.28
N ARG A 20 -2.13 -6.73 1.98
CA ARG A 20 -3.45 -7.15 1.46
C ARG A 20 -3.31 -8.36 0.54
N GLY A 21 -4.40 -9.12 0.42
CA GLY A 21 -4.59 -10.14 -0.62
C GLY A 21 -4.15 -11.56 -0.26
N GLY A 22 -3.39 -11.75 0.82
CA GLY A 22 -2.88 -13.07 1.22
C GLY A 22 -1.81 -13.64 0.28
N GLY A 23 -1.28 -14.81 0.64
CA GLY A 23 -0.26 -15.55 -0.10
C GLY A 23 -0.72 -16.97 -0.45
N TRP A 24 0.17 -17.76 -1.05
CA TRP A 24 -0.14 -19.10 -1.56
C TRP A 24 -0.63 -20.09 -0.49
N GLY A 25 -0.24 -19.91 0.78
CA GLY A 25 -0.66 -20.74 1.91
C GLY A 25 -1.77 -20.12 2.77
N SER A 26 -2.37 -19.01 2.35
CA SER A 26 -3.39 -18.31 3.13
C SER A 26 -4.71 -19.08 3.18
N ILE A 27 -5.33 -19.13 4.36
CA ILE A 27 -6.66 -19.74 4.55
C ILE A 27 -7.76 -18.81 4.04
N GLY A 28 -8.90 -19.37 3.62
CA GLY A 28 -10.00 -18.63 2.99
C GLY A 28 -10.50 -17.41 3.77
N GLU A 29 -10.51 -17.46 5.10
CA GLU A 29 -10.93 -16.34 5.95
C GLU A 29 -10.04 -15.10 5.82
N SER A 30 -8.74 -15.31 5.55
CA SER A 30 -7.74 -14.24 5.40
C SER A 30 -7.70 -13.64 3.98
N LEU A 31 -8.40 -14.24 3.02
CA LEU A 31 -8.44 -13.80 1.62
C LEU A 31 -9.56 -12.79 1.32
N ARG A 32 -10.32 -12.37 2.34
CA ARG A 32 -11.39 -11.38 2.18
C ARG A 32 -10.80 -10.00 1.86
N VAL A 33 -11.55 -9.20 1.09
CA VAL A 33 -11.13 -7.86 0.63
C VAL A 33 -10.91 -6.89 1.80
N ASP A 34 -11.64 -7.07 2.89
CA ASP A 34 -11.55 -6.26 4.11
C ASP A 34 -10.47 -6.75 5.09
N HIS A 35 -9.90 -7.93 4.88
CA HIS A 35 -8.84 -8.46 5.72
C HIS A 35 -7.57 -7.59 5.64
N ARG A 36 -6.95 -7.35 6.80
CA ARG A 36 -5.79 -6.48 6.98
C ARG A 36 -4.72 -7.19 7.81
N MET A 37 -3.79 -7.83 7.11
CA MET A 37 -2.58 -8.36 7.73
C MET A 37 -1.57 -7.21 7.92
N SER A 38 -0.59 -7.38 8.80
CA SER A 38 0.45 -6.36 9.00
C SER A 38 1.81 -6.95 9.34
N PHE A 39 2.88 -6.37 8.79
CA PHE A 39 4.28 -6.75 9.03
C PHE A 39 5.12 -5.52 9.33
N GLU A 40 6.27 -5.71 10.01
CA GLU A 40 7.25 -4.63 10.13
C GLU A 40 7.76 -4.20 8.74
N PRO A 41 8.13 -2.91 8.54
CA PRO A 41 8.57 -2.42 7.24
C PRO A 41 9.80 -3.12 6.66
N ASP A 42 10.64 -3.71 7.52
CA ASP A 42 11.83 -4.51 7.19
C ASP A 42 11.57 -6.02 7.18
N GLY A 43 10.31 -6.44 7.40
CA GLY A 43 9.92 -7.84 7.37
C GLY A 43 10.00 -8.43 5.95
N VAL A 44 10.73 -9.53 5.81
CA VAL A 44 10.91 -10.25 4.54
C VAL A 44 10.41 -11.68 4.71
N GLU A 45 9.35 -12.03 3.99
CA GLU A 45 8.76 -13.36 4.01
C GLU A 45 8.56 -13.85 2.58
N LEU A 46 8.64 -15.17 2.36
CA LEU A 46 8.55 -15.78 1.03
C LEU A 46 7.19 -15.55 0.33
N PHE A 47 6.15 -15.21 1.10
CA PHE A 47 4.80 -14.94 0.58
C PHE A 47 4.47 -13.45 0.49
N LEU A 48 5.41 -12.56 0.86
CA LEU A 48 5.24 -11.11 0.72
C LEU A 48 5.68 -10.64 -0.67
N GLY A 49 4.90 -9.70 -1.22
CA GLY A 49 5.16 -9.07 -2.51
C GLY A 49 4.49 -7.71 -2.60
N PHE A 50 4.59 -7.05 -3.76
CA PHE A 50 4.03 -5.72 -3.97
C PHE A 50 3.41 -5.57 -5.36
N ARG A 51 2.51 -4.58 -5.49
CA ARG A 51 2.01 -4.10 -6.79
C ARG A 51 2.35 -2.63 -6.93
N CYS A 52 2.94 -2.26 -8.06
CA CYS A 52 3.21 -0.87 -8.38
C CYS A 52 1.91 -0.12 -8.66
N VAL A 53 1.86 1.14 -8.28
CA VAL A 53 0.76 2.06 -8.59
C VAL A 53 1.32 3.35 -9.15
N LYS A 54 0.58 4.00 -10.05
CA LYS A 54 0.93 5.32 -10.60
C LYS A 54 -0.22 6.28 -10.27
N ALA A 55 0.13 7.46 -9.75
CA ALA A 55 -0.84 8.52 -9.57
C ALA A 55 -1.37 8.97 -10.94
N ILE A 56 -2.70 9.12 -11.05
CA ILE A 56 -3.32 9.78 -12.18
C ILE A 56 -3.48 11.23 -11.78
N ASP A 57 -2.75 12.13 -12.44
CA ASP A 57 -2.90 13.56 -12.24
C ASP A 57 -4.32 13.97 -12.62
N LYS A 58 -5.01 14.71 -11.76
CA LYS A 58 -6.41 15.15 -11.96
C LYS A 58 -6.60 16.16 -13.12
N VAL A 59 -5.61 16.35 -13.99
CA VAL A 59 -5.54 17.47 -14.97
C VAL A 59 -5.52 16.98 -16.44
N ALA A 60 -6.07 15.81 -16.74
CA ALA A 60 -6.14 15.31 -18.13
C ALA A 60 -7.56 15.14 -18.69
N ASN A 61 -8.59 15.69 -18.05
CA ASN A 61 -9.97 15.71 -18.59
C ASN A 61 -10.60 17.10 -18.49
N LYS A 62 -10.09 18.06 -19.27
CA LYS A 62 -10.80 19.30 -19.63
C LYS A 62 -10.83 19.53 -21.14
N SER A 63 -10.76 18.48 -21.95
CA SER A 63 -10.90 18.62 -23.40
C SER A 63 -11.34 17.30 -24.02
N SER A 64 -12.65 17.14 -24.21
CA SER A 64 -13.31 16.45 -25.33
C SER A 64 -14.67 15.90 -24.93
N ILE A 65 -15.66 16.78 -24.80
CA ILE A 65 -17.04 16.45 -25.19
C ILE A 65 -17.46 17.60 -26.13
N PRO A 66 -17.75 17.34 -27.41
CA PRO A 66 -18.35 18.34 -28.30
C PRO A 66 -19.76 18.72 -27.86
#